data_AF-A0A194W846-F1
#
_entry.id   AF-A0A194W846-F1
#
_cell.length_a   1.000
_cell.length_b   1.000
_cell.length_c   1.000
_cell.angle_alpha   90.00
_cell.angle_beta   90.00
_cell.angle_gamma   90.00
#
_symmetry.space_group_name_H-M   'P 1'
#
loop_
_entity.id
_entity.type
_entity.pdbx_description
1 polymer ?
#
loop_
_entity_poly.entity_id
_entity_poly.type
_entity_poly.pdbx_seq_one_letter_code
_entity_poly.pdbx_strand_id
1 'polypeptide(L)'
;MKHIALSAYLAGLAIVGFDALWGQMLRSGAAKALGDVRASGMLPSGDSLRTEYTGFSSLDRSLVGPVLFYDILMYQQDPVHRDLLLSVFSTMQATSFGMLVTLRGPGRRTWWSIVEFAAWGVFSQAFGAAVSYPLYCLVEVQRHGKYNRSKSTHDHSERLTFVFTSILVALMPAWLLYPAFRSCSGATRQILIASYRASPILLAFIEPAISNSNRRRSGNDTRSGTNAWLKTSLRISAAFATAFHIYVILDSQQRGHGALAAVFWPGYTLKDSTRRDFLAQACHLFLQNDLIIIVLALVPYSVFIHGDGLEHRRWSGWLRKTLSLALLSVVASPGAAFTWTLAGVL
;
A
#
# COMPACT_ATOMS: atom_id res chain seq x y z
N MET A 1 -14.79 11.26 -23.36
CA MET A 1 -15.62 10.18 -22.79
C MET A 1 -14.83 9.18 -21.92
N LYS A 2 -13.73 8.58 -22.38
CA LYS A 2 -13.00 7.54 -21.61
C LYS A 2 -12.43 8.02 -20.26
N HIS A 3 -11.81 9.21 -20.21
CA HIS A 3 -11.34 9.80 -18.94
C HIS A 3 -12.48 10.03 -17.95
N ILE A 4 -13.65 10.48 -18.44
CA ILE A 4 -14.83 10.73 -17.62
C ILE A 4 -15.36 9.41 -17.04
N ALA A 5 -15.48 8.37 -17.87
CA ALA A 5 -15.93 7.05 -17.42
C ALA A 5 -14.99 6.43 -16.37
N LEU A 6 -13.67 6.46 -16.61
CA LEU A 6 -12.69 5.97 -15.64
C LEU A 6 -12.69 6.81 -14.35
N SER A 7 -12.84 8.13 -14.46
CA SER A 7 -12.93 9.01 -13.29
C SER A 7 -14.18 8.71 -12.45
N ALA A 8 -15.33 8.56 -13.09
CA ALA A 8 -16.58 8.19 -12.41
C ALA A 8 -16.47 6.81 -11.74
N TYR A 9 -15.86 5.84 -12.43
CA TYR A 9 -15.58 4.52 -11.87
C TYR A 9 -14.71 4.60 -10.62
N LEU A 10 -13.59 5.33 -10.67
CA LEU A 10 -12.67 5.47 -9.53
C LEU A 10 -13.29 6.22 -8.35
N ALA A 11 -14.12 7.24 -8.62
CA ALA A 11 -14.87 7.95 -7.58
C ALA A 11 -15.91 7.03 -6.90
N GLY A 12 -16.68 6.28 -7.69
CA GLY A 12 -17.61 5.28 -7.17
C GLY A 12 -16.89 4.18 -6.38
N LEU A 13 -15.74 3.73 -6.87
CA LEU A 13 -14.93 2.72 -6.20
C LEU A 13 -14.38 3.21 -4.85
N ALA A 14 -14.03 4.50 -4.71
CA ALA A 14 -13.65 5.06 -3.42
C ALA A 14 -14.80 5.02 -2.40
N ILE A 15 -16.03 5.28 -2.84
CA ILE A 15 -17.24 5.21 -1.99
C ILE A 15 -17.49 3.76 -1.57
N VAL A 16 -17.45 2.83 -2.53
CA VAL A 16 -17.59 1.39 -2.27
C VAL A 16 -16.49 0.91 -1.31
N GLY A 17 -15.26 1.34 -1.51
CA GLY A 17 -14.14 1.03 -0.62
C GLY A 17 -14.36 1.56 0.80
N PHE A 18 -14.85 2.79 0.95
CA PHE A 18 -15.16 3.34 2.28
C PHE A 18 -16.25 2.53 2.99
N ASP A 19 -17.31 2.16 2.28
CA ASP A 19 -18.39 1.33 2.86
C ASP A 19 -17.91 -0.09 3.19
N ALA A 20 -17.13 -0.73 2.30
CA ALA A 20 -16.59 -2.07 2.52
C ALA A 20 -15.61 -2.15 3.69
N LEU A 21 -14.90 -1.06 3.98
CA LEU A 21 -13.99 -0.97 5.11
C LEU A 21 -14.72 -0.52 6.38
N TRP A 22 -15.15 0.73 6.42
CA TRP A 22 -15.68 1.37 7.63
C TRP A 22 -17.17 1.12 7.82
N GLY A 23 -17.95 1.14 6.74
CA GLY A 23 -19.38 0.81 6.79
C GLY A 23 -19.61 -0.60 7.32
N GLN A 24 -18.80 -1.56 6.88
CA GLN A 24 -18.85 -2.93 7.38
C GLN A 24 -18.44 -3.03 8.86
N MET A 25 -17.37 -2.35 9.28
CA MET A 25 -16.97 -2.30 10.69
C MET A 25 -18.05 -1.70 11.60
N LEU A 26 -18.80 -0.72 11.11
CA LEU A 26 -19.93 -0.12 11.82
C LEU A 26 -21.12 -1.09 11.90
N ARG A 27 -21.52 -1.67 10.76
CA ARG A 27 -22.67 -2.60 10.69
C ARG A 27 -22.47 -3.89 11.46
N SER A 28 -21.24 -4.41 11.52
CA SER A 28 -20.94 -5.63 12.30
C SER A 28 -20.83 -5.36 13.81
N GLY A 29 -20.71 -4.09 14.22
CA GLY A 29 -20.44 -3.70 15.61
C GLY A 29 -18.96 -3.76 15.99
N ALA A 30 -18.06 -4.12 15.06
CA ALA A 30 -16.62 -4.18 15.32
C ALA A 30 -16.03 -2.81 15.70
N ALA A 31 -16.49 -1.73 15.06
CA ALA A 31 -16.08 -0.37 15.43
C ALA A 31 -16.43 -0.02 16.89
N LYS A 32 -17.62 -0.44 17.34
CA LYS A 32 -18.03 -0.27 18.74
C LYS A 32 -17.17 -1.12 19.67
N ALA A 33 -16.94 -2.39 19.34
CA ALA A 33 -16.11 -3.28 20.14
C ALA A 33 -14.65 -2.79 20.25
N LEU A 34 -14.08 -2.21 19.20
CA LEU A 34 -12.77 -1.53 19.27
C LEU A 34 -12.82 -0.31 20.19
N GLY A 35 -13.92 0.46 20.14
CA GLY A 35 -14.17 1.56 21.07
C GLY A 35 -14.21 1.10 22.54
N ASP A 36 -14.87 -0.02 22.81
CA ASP A 36 -14.97 -0.61 24.14
C ASP A 36 -13.59 -1.08 24.66
N VAL A 37 -12.78 -1.70 23.80
CA VAL A 37 -11.38 -2.07 24.13
C VAL A 37 -10.51 -0.84 24.39
N ARG A 38 -10.68 0.21 23.59
CA ARG A 38 -10.00 1.48 23.80
C ARG A 38 -10.39 2.11 25.15
N ALA A 39 -11.66 2.03 25.52
CA ALA A 39 -12.18 2.59 26.77
C ALA A 39 -11.74 1.78 27.99
N SER A 40 -11.67 0.45 27.89
CA SER A 40 -11.19 -0.41 28.98
C SER A 40 -9.68 -0.26 29.22
N GLY A 41 -8.92 0.14 28.20
CA GLY A 41 -7.47 0.21 28.25
C GLY A 41 -6.79 -1.16 28.29
N MET A 42 -7.52 -2.25 27.97
CA MET A 42 -7.03 -3.62 28.05
C MET A 42 -7.27 -4.34 26.72
N LEU A 43 -6.19 -4.80 26.09
CA LEU A 43 -6.23 -5.55 24.84
C LEU A 43 -6.85 -6.94 25.04
N PRO A 44 -7.37 -7.59 23.98
CA PRO A 44 -7.84 -8.97 24.06
C PRO A 44 -6.77 -9.97 24.52
N SER A 45 -5.48 -9.61 24.35
CA SER A 45 -4.34 -10.38 24.84
C SER A 45 -4.18 -10.35 26.36
N GLY A 46 -4.85 -9.44 27.06
CA GLY A 46 -4.62 -9.12 28.47
C GLY A 46 -3.53 -8.06 28.70
N ASP A 47 -2.84 -7.59 27.65
CA ASP A 47 -1.87 -6.50 27.76
C ASP A 47 -2.59 -5.15 27.97
N SER A 48 -1.97 -4.23 28.72
CA SER A 48 -2.46 -2.85 28.78
C SER A 48 -2.25 -2.12 27.44
N LEU A 49 -3.27 -1.38 27.02
CA LEU A 49 -3.22 -0.53 25.84
C LEU A 49 -2.39 0.72 26.15
N ARG A 50 -1.28 0.89 25.44
CA ARG A 50 -0.43 2.07 25.55
C ARG A 50 -1.12 3.27 24.90
N THR A 51 -1.13 4.40 25.59
CA THR A 51 -1.75 5.65 25.13
C THR A 51 -0.75 6.77 24.88
N GLU A 52 0.52 6.56 25.19
CA GLU A 52 1.60 7.55 25.03
C GLU A 52 2.75 6.95 24.24
N TYR A 53 3.06 7.49 23.07
CA TYR A 53 4.07 6.97 22.14
C TYR A 53 5.15 8.01 21.86
N THR A 54 4.74 9.26 21.71
CA THR A 54 5.58 10.38 21.30
C THR A 54 5.65 11.48 22.35
N GLY A 55 4.75 11.47 23.33
CA GLY A 55 4.58 12.54 24.32
C GLY A 55 3.66 13.67 23.85
N PHE A 56 3.21 13.65 22.58
CA PHE A 56 2.27 14.61 22.03
C PHE A 56 0.85 14.04 22.05
N SER A 57 0.00 14.55 22.96
CA SER A 57 -1.33 13.99 23.23
C SER A 57 -2.23 13.83 22.00
N SER A 58 -2.22 14.79 21.07
CA SER A 58 -3.00 14.72 19.83
C SER A 58 -2.49 13.63 18.88
N LEU A 59 -1.17 13.51 18.74
CA LEU A 59 -0.54 12.50 17.89
C LEU A 59 -0.78 11.12 18.48
N ASP A 60 -0.52 10.95 19.77
CA ASP A 60 -0.69 9.68 20.47
C ASP A 60 -2.15 9.20 20.42
N ARG A 61 -3.12 10.10 20.58
CA ARG A 61 -4.55 9.78 20.42
C ARG A 61 -4.90 9.24 19.03
N SER A 62 -4.22 9.73 17.99
CA SER A 62 -4.41 9.27 16.61
C SER A 62 -3.74 7.91 16.34
N LEU A 63 -2.70 7.55 17.10
CA LEU A 63 -1.97 6.29 16.97
C LEU A 63 -2.70 5.11 17.62
N VAL A 64 -3.50 5.35 18.67
CA VAL A 64 -4.19 4.29 19.42
C VAL A 64 -5.05 3.38 18.55
N GLY A 65 -5.85 3.95 17.62
CA GLY A 65 -6.74 3.16 16.76
C GLY A 65 -5.99 2.16 15.87
N PRO A 66 -5.01 2.61 15.06
CA PRO A 66 -4.16 1.73 14.28
C PRO A 66 -3.37 0.73 15.13
N VAL A 67 -2.84 1.15 16.28
CA VAL A 67 -2.13 0.24 17.19
C VAL A 67 -3.05 -0.90 17.63
N LEU A 68 -4.25 -0.56 18.11
CA LEU A 68 -5.24 -1.54 18.51
C LEU A 68 -5.60 -2.49 17.35
N PHE A 69 -5.85 -1.95 16.16
CA PHE A 69 -6.24 -2.73 14.97
C PHE A 69 -5.18 -3.78 14.60
N TYR A 70 -3.90 -3.37 14.50
CA TYR A 70 -2.84 -4.30 14.10
C TYR A 70 -2.36 -5.19 15.24
N ASP A 71 -2.43 -4.73 16.50
CA ASP A 71 -2.08 -5.56 17.66
C ASP A 71 -2.96 -6.81 17.73
N ILE A 72 -4.27 -6.62 17.54
CA ILE A 72 -5.26 -7.71 17.48
C ILE A 72 -4.92 -8.73 16.38
N LEU A 73 -4.50 -8.27 15.20
CA LEU A 73 -4.16 -9.15 14.08
C LEU A 73 -2.84 -9.88 14.27
N MET A 74 -1.88 -9.28 14.97
CA MET A 74 -0.56 -9.87 15.21
C MET A 74 -0.52 -10.73 16.47
N TYR A 75 -1.53 -10.63 17.34
CA TYR A 75 -1.65 -11.44 18.54
C TYR A 75 -1.76 -12.94 18.18
N GLN A 76 -1.11 -13.78 18.98
CA GLN A 76 -0.96 -15.24 18.76
C GLN A 76 -0.29 -15.66 17.45
N GLN A 77 0.18 -14.71 16.63
CA GLN A 77 0.93 -15.00 15.41
C GLN A 77 0.16 -15.91 14.44
N ASP A 78 -1.15 -15.71 14.34
CA ASP A 78 -2.00 -16.46 13.44
C ASP A 78 -1.44 -16.39 12.00
N PRO A 79 -1.09 -17.53 11.37
CA PRO A 79 -0.49 -17.55 10.04
C PRO A 79 -1.42 -16.95 8.97
N VAL A 80 -2.74 -17.06 9.11
CA VAL A 80 -3.69 -16.48 8.14
C VAL A 80 -3.65 -14.95 8.20
N HIS A 81 -3.65 -14.37 9.41
CA HIS A 81 -3.54 -12.92 9.59
C HIS A 81 -2.17 -12.40 9.15
N ARG A 82 -1.10 -13.09 9.55
CA ARG A 82 0.30 -12.79 9.17
C ARG A 82 0.46 -12.74 7.65
N ASP A 83 -0.05 -13.74 6.96
CA ASP A 83 0.07 -13.86 5.51
C ASP A 83 -0.72 -12.77 4.79
N LEU A 84 -1.94 -12.45 5.26
CA LEU A 84 -2.70 -11.32 4.72
C LEU A 84 -1.97 -9.99 4.93
N LEU A 85 -1.47 -9.74 6.15
CA LEU A 85 -0.69 -8.54 6.47
C LEU A 85 0.53 -8.42 5.54
N LEU A 86 1.28 -9.49 5.36
CA LEU A 86 2.45 -9.49 4.47
C LEU A 86 2.08 -9.15 3.03
N SER A 87 0.99 -9.72 2.51
CA SER A 87 0.50 -9.45 1.16
C SER A 87 -0.01 -8.02 0.97
N VAL A 88 -0.78 -7.50 1.93
CA VAL A 88 -1.27 -6.12 1.94
C VAL A 88 -0.12 -5.13 2.01
N PHE A 89 0.79 -5.28 2.97
CA PHE A 89 1.86 -4.30 3.16
C PHE A 89 2.87 -4.30 2.02
N SER A 90 3.22 -5.48 1.47
CA SER A 90 4.09 -5.54 0.29
C SER A 90 3.45 -4.88 -0.94
N THR A 91 2.14 -5.10 -1.15
CA THR A 91 1.34 -4.39 -2.16
C THR A 91 1.36 -2.87 -1.95
N MET A 92 1.11 -2.43 -0.72
CA MET A 92 1.06 -1.01 -0.39
C MET A 92 2.41 -0.33 -0.58
N GLN A 93 3.52 -0.99 -0.22
CA GLN A 93 4.86 -0.43 -0.42
C GLN A 93 5.23 -0.30 -1.90
N ALA A 94 4.91 -1.32 -2.72
CA ALA A 94 5.13 -1.20 -4.15
C ALA A 94 4.29 -0.07 -4.75
N THR A 95 3.02 0.04 -4.35
CA THR A 95 2.14 1.13 -4.80
C THR A 95 2.69 2.50 -4.37
N SER A 96 3.06 2.65 -3.10
CA SER A 96 3.67 3.86 -2.54
C SER A 96 4.93 4.26 -3.31
N PHE A 97 5.82 3.31 -3.63
CA PHE A 97 7.00 3.59 -4.45
C PHE A 97 6.62 4.07 -5.86
N GLY A 98 5.63 3.45 -6.51
CA GLY A 98 5.11 3.91 -7.80
C GLY A 98 4.49 5.31 -7.72
N MET A 99 3.81 5.66 -6.63
CA MET A 99 3.31 7.01 -6.37
C MET A 99 4.47 8.00 -6.24
N LEU A 100 5.50 7.67 -5.45
CA LEU A 100 6.69 8.50 -5.30
C LEU A 100 7.34 8.81 -6.66
N VAL A 101 7.57 7.79 -7.49
CA VAL A 101 8.14 7.96 -8.83
C VAL A 101 7.26 8.86 -9.71
N THR A 102 5.93 8.70 -9.63
CA THR A 102 4.98 9.49 -10.42
C THR A 102 4.94 10.96 -9.98
N LEU A 103 4.88 11.21 -8.67
CA LEU A 103 4.83 12.55 -8.07
C LEU A 103 6.15 13.31 -8.24
N ARG A 104 7.27 12.60 -8.33
CA ARG A 104 8.62 13.17 -8.55
C ARG A 104 9.01 13.26 -10.03
N GLY A 105 8.08 12.94 -10.92
CA GLY A 105 8.26 13.00 -12.37
C GLY A 105 8.64 14.39 -12.92
N PRO A 106 9.07 14.47 -14.19
CA PRO A 106 9.42 15.74 -14.83
C PRO A 106 8.30 16.79 -14.71
N GLY A 107 8.67 18.03 -14.35
CA GLY A 107 7.73 19.14 -14.20
C GLY A 107 6.93 19.16 -12.88
N ARG A 108 7.07 18.17 -12.00
CA ARG A 108 6.36 18.10 -10.70
C ARG A 108 7.26 18.26 -9.48
N ARG A 109 8.56 18.48 -9.69
CA ARG A 109 9.59 18.59 -8.63
C ARG A 109 9.49 19.89 -7.85
N THR A 110 8.53 19.94 -6.94
CA THR A 110 8.31 21.06 -6.02
C THR A 110 8.28 20.52 -4.59
N TRP A 111 8.45 21.41 -3.61
CA TRP A 111 8.14 21.09 -2.20
C TRP A 111 6.76 20.44 -2.04
N TRP A 112 5.79 20.85 -2.85
CA TRP A 112 4.45 20.27 -2.87
C TRP A 112 4.42 18.79 -3.23
N SER A 113 5.34 18.28 -4.06
CA SER A 113 5.41 16.83 -4.36
C SER A 113 5.75 15.98 -3.13
N ILE A 114 6.56 16.52 -2.21
CA ILE A 114 6.94 15.86 -0.96
C ILE A 114 5.73 15.82 -0.02
N VAL A 115 5.06 16.97 0.14
CA VAL A 115 3.86 17.09 0.97
C VAL A 115 2.73 16.21 0.42
N GLU A 116 2.52 16.23 -0.89
CA GLU A 116 1.51 15.42 -1.56
C GLU A 116 1.77 13.91 -1.36
N PHE A 117 3.01 13.46 -1.53
CA PHE A 117 3.37 12.06 -1.27
C PHE A 117 3.12 11.67 0.19
N ALA A 118 3.59 12.48 1.14
CA ALA A 118 3.36 12.23 2.57
C ALA A 118 1.87 12.21 2.91
N ALA A 119 1.09 13.15 2.37
CA ALA A 119 -0.35 13.24 2.58
C ALA A 119 -1.08 12.00 2.07
N TRP A 120 -0.75 11.50 0.87
CA TRP A 120 -1.34 10.26 0.34
C TRP A 120 -1.02 9.05 1.20
N GLY A 121 0.22 8.92 1.67
CA GLY A 121 0.60 7.79 2.52
C GLY A 121 -0.01 7.86 3.92
N VAL A 122 -0.08 9.04 4.55
CA VAL A 122 -0.79 9.25 5.82
C VAL A 122 -2.29 8.98 5.67
N PHE A 123 -2.90 9.47 4.58
CA PHE A 123 -4.31 9.24 4.27
C PHE A 123 -4.61 7.75 4.06
N SER A 124 -3.78 7.05 3.29
CA SER A 124 -3.88 5.59 3.08
C SER A 124 -3.78 4.82 4.40
N GLN A 125 -2.84 5.19 5.25
CA GLN A 125 -2.67 4.58 6.56
C GLN A 125 -3.85 4.88 7.50
N ALA A 126 -4.48 6.05 7.41
CA ALA A 126 -5.58 6.44 8.28
C ALA A 126 -6.93 5.83 7.88
N PHE A 127 -7.23 5.79 6.58
CA PHE A 127 -8.56 5.40 6.07
C PHE A 127 -8.57 4.07 5.32
N GLY A 128 -7.41 3.48 5.02
CA GLY A 128 -7.27 2.26 4.22
C GLY A 128 -6.96 2.54 2.75
N ALA A 129 -6.28 1.59 2.12
CA ALA A 129 -5.84 1.70 0.73
C ALA A 129 -7.02 1.67 -0.26
N ALA A 130 -8.12 1.01 0.09
CA ALA A 130 -9.35 0.92 -0.67
C ALA A 130 -10.02 2.28 -0.90
N VAL A 131 -9.79 3.24 0.00
CA VAL A 131 -10.28 4.60 -0.17
C VAL A 131 -9.22 5.44 -0.87
N SER A 132 -7.96 5.35 -0.41
CA SER A 132 -6.90 6.24 -0.90
C SER A 132 -6.49 5.99 -2.34
N TYR A 133 -6.39 4.72 -2.78
CA TYR A 133 -5.84 4.42 -4.10
C TYR A 133 -6.80 4.76 -5.24
N PRO A 134 -8.12 4.47 -5.18
CA PRO A 134 -9.03 4.97 -6.20
C PRO A 134 -9.01 6.51 -6.30
N LEU A 135 -8.96 7.23 -5.17
CA LEU A 135 -8.87 8.69 -5.16
C LEU A 135 -7.55 9.21 -5.74
N TYR A 136 -6.43 8.59 -5.42
CA TYR A 136 -5.14 8.93 -6.02
C TYR A 136 -5.18 8.71 -7.53
N CYS A 137 -5.63 7.53 -7.98
CA CYS A 137 -5.75 7.21 -9.40
C CYS A 137 -6.68 8.20 -10.11
N LEU A 138 -7.79 8.61 -9.48
CA LEU A 138 -8.71 9.62 -9.99
C LEU A 138 -8.00 10.96 -10.23
N VAL A 139 -7.27 11.43 -9.21
CA VAL A 139 -6.50 12.68 -9.28
C VAL A 139 -5.46 12.61 -10.41
N GLU A 140 -4.76 11.50 -10.54
CA GLU A 140 -3.76 11.32 -11.61
C GLU A 140 -4.41 11.21 -13.00
N VAL A 141 -5.55 10.53 -13.16
CA VAL A 141 -6.32 10.51 -14.41
C VAL A 141 -6.77 11.91 -14.84
N GLN A 142 -7.16 12.77 -13.89
CA GLN A 142 -7.55 14.16 -14.15
C GLN A 142 -6.36 15.09 -14.47
N ARG A 143 -5.16 14.72 -14.01
CA ARG A 143 -3.90 15.43 -14.30
C ARG A 143 -3.22 14.91 -15.56
N HIS A 144 -3.64 13.75 -16.06
CA HIS A 144 -3.08 13.12 -17.24
C HIS A 144 -3.14 14.07 -18.45
N GLY A 145 -2.01 14.24 -19.14
CA GLY A 145 -1.88 15.18 -20.28
C GLY A 145 -1.59 16.64 -19.90
N LYS A 146 -1.73 17.05 -18.63
CA LYS A 146 -1.36 18.42 -18.20
C LYS A 146 0.14 18.62 -18.02
N TYR A 147 0.86 17.54 -17.74
CA TYR A 147 2.31 17.55 -17.64
C TYR A 147 2.88 16.90 -18.91
N ASN A 148 3.59 17.70 -19.73
CA ASN A 148 4.35 17.16 -20.84
C ASN A 148 5.33 16.12 -20.27
N ARG A 149 5.20 14.85 -20.68
CA ARG A 149 6.23 13.80 -20.50
C ARG A 149 7.46 14.10 -21.37
N SER A 150 7.94 15.34 -21.32
CA SER A 150 9.23 15.72 -21.86
C SER A 150 10.31 14.82 -21.26
N LYS A 151 11.38 14.59 -22.02
CA LYS A 151 12.52 13.73 -21.66
C LYS A 151 12.85 13.87 -20.18
N SER A 152 12.94 12.72 -19.50
CA SER A 152 13.25 12.63 -18.07
C SER A 152 14.33 13.61 -17.66
N THR A 153 13.94 14.64 -16.90
CA THR A 153 14.86 15.64 -16.35
C THR A 153 15.59 15.12 -15.12
N HIS A 154 15.52 13.81 -14.83
CA HIS A 154 16.20 13.24 -13.64
C HIS A 154 17.69 13.26 -13.88
N ASP A 155 18.42 13.85 -12.95
CA ASP A 155 19.87 13.74 -12.93
C ASP A 155 20.28 12.29 -12.65
N HIS A 156 21.47 11.86 -13.07
CA HIS A 156 21.94 10.49 -12.88
C HIS A 156 21.89 10.08 -11.40
N SER A 157 22.32 10.99 -10.52
CA SER A 157 22.33 10.85 -9.06
C SER A 157 20.94 10.59 -8.45
N GLU A 158 19.90 11.27 -8.97
CA GLU A 158 18.52 11.06 -8.54
C GLU A 158 18.02 9.67 -8.94
N ARG A 159 18.35 9.21 -10.14
CA ARG A 159 17.89 7.90 -10.63
C ARG A 159 18.50 6.74 -9.86
N LEU A 160 19.77 6.87 -9.48
CA LEU A 160 20.43 5.90 -8.61
C LEU A 160 19.82 5.93 -7.20
N THR A 161 19.47 7.11 -6.70
CA THR A 161 18.79 7.26 -5.40
C THR A 161 17.48 6.47 -5.36
N PHE A 162 16.68 6.49 -6.44
CA PHE A 162 15.46 5.68 -6.52
C PHE A 162 15.68 4.18 -6.35
N VAL A 163 16.84 3.63 -6.74
CA VAL A 163 17.16 2.20 -6.53
C VAL A 163 17.33 1.90 -5.05
N PHE A 164 18.06 2.74 -4.31
CA PHE A 164 18.20 2.58 -2.87
C PHE A 164 16.88 2.82 -2.15
N THR A 165 16.12 3.84 -2.58
CA THR A 165 14.80 4.13 -2.03
C THR A 165 13.84 2.96 -2.26
N SER A 166 13.86 2.28 -3.42
CA SER A 166 12.95 1.15 -3.66
C SER A 166 13.22 -0.03 -2.73
N ILE A 167 14.49 -0.31 -2.43
CA ILE A 167 14.88 -1.34 -1.45
C ILE A 167 14.42 -0.94 -0.05
N LEU A 168 14.69 0.30 0.37
CA LEU A 168 14.29 0.81 1.67
C LEU A 168 12.77 0.74 1.87
N VAL A 169 12.01 1.22 0.88
CA VAL A 169 10.54 1.19 0.86
C VAL A 169 10.02 -0.25 0.96
N ALA A 170 10.61 -1.18 0.20
CA ALA A 170 10.22 -2.59 0.24
C ALA A 170 10.47 -3.25 1.61
N LEU A 171 11.51 -2.83 2.34
CA LEU A 171 11.87 -3.38 3.64
C LEU A 171 11.16 -2.69 4.82
N MET A 172 10.58 -1.50 4.65
CA MET A 172 9.92 -0.77 5.76
C MET A 172 8.88 -1.57 6.54
N PRO A 173 8.02 -2.41 5.92
CA PRO A 173 7.06 -3.21 6.67
C PRO A 173 7.70 -4.24 7.60
N ALA A 174 8.97 -4.59 7.41
CA ALA A 174 9.60 -5.66 8.18
C ALA A 174 9.54 -5.40 9.69
N TRP A 175 9.73 -4.14 10.13
CA TRP A 175 9.64 -3.84 11.55
C TRP A 175 8.20 -3.82 12.08
N LEU A 176 7.21 -3.45 11.25
CA LEU A 176 5.80 -3.53 11.61
C LEU A 176 5.38 -4.99 11.74
N LEU A 177 5.83 -5.84 10.81
CA LEU A 177 5.44 -7.24 10.72
C LEU A 177 6.24 -8.14 11.63
N TYR A 178 7.35 -7.67 12.21
CA TYR A 178 8.19 -8.45 13.12
C TYR A 178 7.38 -9.23 14.19
N PRO A 179 6.39 -8.62 14.89
CA PRO A 179 5.58 -9.33 15.89
C PRO A 179 4.75 -10.49 15.32
N ALA A 180 4.39 -10.44 14.03
CA ALA A 180 3.65 -11.52 13.37
C ALA A 180 4.53 -12.76 13.10
N PHE A 181 5.86 -12.59 13.07
CA PHE A 181 6.82 -13.69 12.85
C PHE A 181 7.55 -14.13 14.11
N ARG A 182 7.73 -13.22 15.08
CA ARG A 182 8.44 -13.49 16.33
C ARG A 182 7.65 -12.99 17.52
N SER A 183 7.50 -13.85 18.52
CA SER A 183 6.84 -13.49 19.78
C SER A 183 7.62 -12.37 20.46
N CYS A 184 6.91 -11.36 20.93
CA CYS A 184 7.47 -10.22 21.66
C CYS A 184 6.46 -9.68 22.68
N SER A 185 6.90 -8.79 23.56
CA SER A 185 6.01 -8.17 24.55
C SER A 185 4.93 -7.32 23.88
N GLY A 186 3.76 -7.17 24.52
CA GLY A 186 2.71 -6.27 24.06
C GLY A 186 3.20 -4.83 23.88
N ALA A 187 4.05 -4.35 24.79
CA ALA A 187 4.65 -3.02 24.68
C ALA A 187 5.51 -2.87 23.41
N THR A 188 6.37 -3.87 23.11
CA THR A 188 7.20 -3.86 21.89
C THR A 188 6.34 -3.86 20.64
N ARG A 189 5.32 -4.74 20.58
CA ARG A 189 4.39 -4.83 19.44
C ARG A 189 3.70 -3.50 19.16
N GLN A 190 3.14 -2.87 20.19
CA GLN A 190 2.46 -1.57 20.08
C GLN A 190 3.41 -0.44 19.64
N ILE A 191 4.66 -0.39 20.12
CA ILE A 191 5.66 0.61 19.69
C ILE A 191 6.04 0.42 18.22
N LEU A 192 6.23 -0.83 17.77
CA LEU A 192 6.56 -1.13 16.38
C LEU A 192 5.43 -0.70 15.44
N ILE A 193 4.17 -0.95 15.83
CA ILE A 193 3.01 -0.49 15.06
C ILE A 193 2.95 1.05 15.03
N ALA A 194 3.07 1.71 16.18
CA ALA A 194 3.01 3.17 16.27
C ALA A 194 4.11 3.85 15.45
N SER A 195 5.36 3.37 15.56
CA SER A 195 6.51 3.94 14.84
C SER A 195 6.40 3.77 13.32
N TYR A 196 5.81 2.67 12.83
CA TYR A 196 5.53 2.49 11.41
C TYR A 196 4.62 3.59 10.84
N ARG A 197 3.79 4.24 11.65
CA ARG A 197 2.90 5.34 11.20
C ARG A 197 3.66 6.57 10.71
N ALA A 198 4.92 6.73 11.13
CA ALA A 198 5.79 7.79 10.61
C ALA A 198 6.37 7.48 9.22
N SER A 199 6.23 6.24 8.72
CA SER A 199 6.88 5.80 7.48
C SER A 199 6.59 6.67 6.25
N PRO A 200 5.36 7.16 5.97
CA PRO A 200 5.14 7.98 4.78
C PRO A 200 5.90 9.30 4.84
N ILE A 201 5.95 9.91 6.03
CA ILE A 201 6.66 11.16 6.26
C ILE A 201 8.15 10.93 6.10
N LEU A 202 8.71 9.91 6.75
CA LEU A 202 10.13 9.56 6.63
C LEU A 202 10.52 9.31 5.16
N LEU A 203 9.73 8.53 4.42
CA LEU A 203 9.99 8.25 3.00
C LEU A 203 9.93 9.50 2.12
N ALA A 204 9.01 10.43 2.42
CA ALA A 204 8.90 11.69 1.69
C ALA A 204 10.19 12.53 1.76
N PHE A 205 10.91 12.45 2.89
CA PHE A 205 12.13 13.21 3.13
C PHE A 205 13.42 12.43 2.83
N ILE A 206 13.41 11.10 2.94
CA ILE A 206 14.61 10.27 2.69
C ILE A 206 15.09 10.37 1.24
N GLU A 207 14.19 10.30 0.25
CA GLU A 207 14.57 10.41 -1.16
C GLU A 207 15.31 11.73 -1.47
N PRO A 208 14.73 12.92 -1.18
CA PRO A 208 15.43 14.17 -1.45
C PRO A 208 16.70 14.34 -0.60
N ALA A 209 16.74 13.80 0.62
CA ALA A 209 17.94 13.85 1.46
C ALA A 209 19.09 13.03 0.86
N ILE A 210 18.83 11.79 0.42
CA ILE A 210 19.83 10.94 -0.23
C ILE A 210 20.27 11.57 -1.56
N SER A 211 19.33 12.07 -2.35
CA SER A 211 19.61 12.70 -3.65
C SER A 211 20.50 13.94 -3.49
N ASN A 212 20.18 14.82 -2.54
CA ASN A 212 20.99 16.00 -2.24
C ASN A 212 22.40 15.63 -1.75
N SER A 213 22.51 14.58 -0.93
CA SER A 213 23.81 14.07 -0.46
C SER A 213 24.66 13.54 -1.62
N ASN A 214 24.07 12.75 -2.51
CA ASN A 214 24.74 12.19 -3.67
C ASN A 214 25.17 13.28 -4.67
N ARG A 215 24.33 14.29 -4.92
CA ARG A 215 24.69 15.43 -5.78
C ARG A 215 25.91 16.20 -5.26
N ARG A 216 26.01 16.40 -3.94
CA ARG A 216 27.18 17.06 -3.33
C ARG A 216 28.48 16.27 -3.51
N ARG A 217 28.40 14.93 -3.58
CA ARG A 217 29.57 14.04 -3.70
C ARG A 217 30.02 13.82 -5.14
N SER A 218 29.07 13.67 -6.08
CA SER A 218 29.38 13.29 -7.47
C SER A 218 29.64 14.47 -8.40
N GLY A 219 29.42 15.72 -7.95
CA GLY A 219 29.40 16.88 -8.82
C GLY A 219 28.19 16.89 -9.77
N ASN A 220 28.02 17.96 -10.56
CA ASN A 220 26.98 18.04 -11.58
C ASN A 220 27.36 17.19 -12.81
N ASP A 221 27.39 15.87 -12.66
CA ASP A 221 27.61 14.97 -13.80
C ASP A 221 26.33 14.86 -14.61
N THR A 222 26.14 15.78 -15.57
CA THR A 222 24.94 15.89 -16.40
C THR A 222 24.86 14.83 -17.50
N ARG A 223 25.54 13.68 -17.34
CA ARG A 223 25.42 12.57 -18.29
C ARG A 223 23.94 12.25 -18.46
N SER A 224 23.44 12.47 -19.67
CA SER A 224 22.07 12.18 -20.07
C SER A 224 21.86 10.67 -20.11
N GLY A 225 21.79 10.06 -18.93
CA GLY A 225 21.62 8.64 -18.78
C GLY A 225 20.25 8.20 -19.30
N THR A 226 20.15 6.92 -19.61
CA THR A 226 18.93 6.21 -19.95
C THR A 226 17.98 6.17 -18.74
N ASN A 227 16.66 6.11 -18.94
CA ASN A 227 15.67 5.86 -17.88
C ASN A 227 15.83 4.48 -17.18
N ALA A 228 16.89 3.73 -17.52
CA ALA A 228 17.15 2.37 -17.04
C ALA A 228 17.15 2.26 -15.51
N TRP A 229 17.82 3.15 -14.78
CA TRP A 229 17.86 3.09 -13.32
C TRP A 229 16.50 3.27 -12.65
N LEU A 230 15.67 4.18 -13.18
CA LEU A 230 14.29 4.37 -12.70
C LEU A 230 13.40 3.17 -13.03
N LYS A 231 13.56 2.57 -14.22
CA LYS A 231 12.88 1.30 -14.56
C LYS A 231 13.34 0.17 -13.65
N THR A 232 14.63 0.11 -13.35
CA THR A 232 15.22 -0.89 -12.45
C THR A 232 14.68 -0.74 -11.04
N SER A 233 14.58 0.47 -10.49
CA SER A 233 14.02 0.68 -9.14
C SER A 233 12.57 0.21 -9.03
N LEU A 234 11.73 0.50 -10.04
CA LEU A 234 10.35 0.03 -10.13
C LEU A 234 10.27 -1.50 -10.25
N ARG A 235 11.15 -2.12 -11.06
CA ARG A 235 11.24 -3.58 -11.17
C ARG A 235 11.69 -4.24 -9.87
N ILE A 236 12.62 -3.63 -9.13
CA ILE A 236 13.02 -4.09 -7.80
C ILE A 236 11.82 -4.06 -6.85
N SER A 237 11.10 -2.94 -6.81
CA SER A 237 9.90 -2.81 -5.99
C SER A 237 8.84 -3.87 -6.31
N ALA A 238 8.59 -4.10 -7.61
CA ALA A 238 7.70 -5.16 -8.08
C ALA A 238 8.20 -6.56 -7.70
N ALA A 239 9.51 -6.83 -7.80
CA ALA A 239 10.11 -8.10 -7.44
C ALA A 239 9.95 -8.42 -5.95
N PHE A 240 10.15 -7.43 -5.06
CA PHE A 240 9.90 -7.61 -3.63
C PHE A 240 8.42 -7.92 -3.34
N ALA A 241 7.49 -7.15 -3.91
CA ALA A 241 6.06 -7.41 -3.73
C ALA A 241 5.65 -8.79 -4.27
N THR A 242 6.21 -9.20 -5.40
CA THR A 242 6.03 -10.53 -5.98
C THR A 242 6.56 -11.62 -5.05
N ALA A 243 7.79 -11.47 -4.54
CA ALA A 243 8.41 -12.47 -3.67
C ALA A 243 7.60 -12.70 -2.40
N PHE A 244 7.14 -11.63 -1.75
CA PHE A 244 6.28 -11.74 -0.56
C PHE A 244 4.91 -12.33 -0.86
N HIS A 245 4.30 -11.97 -1.99
CA HIS A 245 3.00 -12.52 -2.39
C HIS A 245 3.09 -14.01 -2.75
N ILE A 246 4.13 -14.43 -3.47
CA ILE A 246 4.39 -15.84 -3.76
C ILE A 246 4.66 -16.61 -2.47
N TYR A 247 5.43 -16.06 -1.53
CA TYR A 247 5.63 -16.67 -0.22
C TYR A 247 4.29 -16.94 0.47
N VAL A 248 3.37 -15.97 0.50
CA VAL A 248 2.03 -16.12 1.08
C VAL A 248 1.23 -17.23 0.38
N ILE A 249 1.27 -17.30 -0.96
CA ILE A 249 0.59 -18.36 -1.72
C ILE A 249 1.15 -19.74 -1.34
N LEU A 250 2.48 -19.88 -1.31
CA LEU A 250 3.16 -21.13 -1.00
C LEU A 250 2.93 -21.58 0.45
N ASP A 251 3.05 -20.67 1.43
CA ASP A 251 2.78 -20.95 2.84
C ASP A 251 1.31 -21.39 3.03
N SER A 252 0.37 -20.67 2.41
CA SER A 252 -1.05 -21.04 2.43
C SER A 252 -1.30 -22.42 1.81
N GLN A 253 -0.65 -22.76 0.70
CA GLN A 253 -0.78 -24.08 0.07
C GLN A 253 -0.25 -25.20 0.97
N GLN A 254 0.85 -24.98 1.68
CA GLN A 254 1.41 -25.96 2.62
C GLN A 254 0.49 -26.24 3.80
N ARG A 255 -0.34 -25.26 4.20
CA ARG A 255 -1.32 -25.40 5.29
C ARG A 255 -2.60 -26.15 4.90
N GLY A 256 -2.78 -26.47 3.62
CA GLY A 256 -3.86 -27.34 3.14
C GLY A 256 -5.09 -26.61 2.57
N HIS A 257 -6.16 -27.37 2.37
CA HIS A 257 -7.36 -26.88 1.69
C HIS A 257 -8.01 -25.70 2.42
N GLY A 258 -8.33 -24.65 1.67
CA GLY A 258 -9.05 -23.48 2.19
C GLY A 258 -8.18 -22.40 2.84
N ALA A 259 -6.91 -22.66 3.16
CA ALA A 259 -6.02 -21.66 3.78
C ALA A 259 -5.80 -20.43 2.88
N LEU A 260 -5.62 -20.62 1.58
CA LEU A 260 -5.49 -19.51 0.62
C LEU A 260 -6.76 -18.66 0.55
N ALA A 261 -7.93 -19.30 0.61
CA ALA A 261 -9.21 -18.60 0.65
C ALA A 261 -9.39 -17.87 2.00
N ALA A 262 -8.94 -18.45 3.11
CA ALA A 262 -8.94 -17.79 4.41
C ALA A 262 -8.09 -16.52 4.41
N VAL A 263 -6.98 -16.49 3.66
CA VAL A 263 -6.14 -15.29 3.48
C VAL A 263 -6.86 -14.26 2.62
N PHE A 264 -7.28 -14.62 1.40
CA PHE A 264 -7.68 -13.63 0.38
C PHE A 264 -9.17 -13.41 0.17
N TRP A 265 -10.02 -14.39 0.52
CA TRP A 265 -11.45 -14.35 0.20
C TRP A 265 -12.27 -13.74 1.34
N PRO A 266 -12.96 -12.60 1.12
CA PRO A 266 -13.78 -11.96 2.14
C PRO A 266 -14.80 -12.91 2.74
N GLY A 267 -14.84 -12.92 4.07
CA GLY A 267 -15.86 -13.64 4.84
C GLY A 267 -15.63 -15.15 4.94
N TYR A 268 -14.52 -15.67 4.41
CA TYR A 268 -14.19 -17.09 4.53
C TYR A 268 -14.02 -17.51 6.00
N THR A 269 -13.38 -16.67 6.82
CA THR A 269 -13.08 -16.95 8.23
C THR A 269 -14.26 -16.70 9.19
N LEU A 270 -15.37 -16.11 8.71
CA LEU A 270 -16.50 -15.73 9.58
C LEU A 270 -17.36 -16.90 10.06
N LYS A 271 -17.20 -18.10 9.50
CA LYS A 271 -18.11 -19.24 9.73
C LYS A 271 -17.98 -19.87 11.11
N ASP A 272 -16.83 -19.75 11.79
CA ASP A 272 -16.50 -20.53 12.99
C ASP A 272 -16.12 -19.67 14.22
N SER A 273 -16.63 -18.43 14.32
CA SER A 273 -16.10 -17.46 15.28
C SER A 273 -16.67 -17.55 16.71
N THR A 274 -15.78 -17.61 17.70
CA THR A 274 -16.13 -17.26 19.09
C THR A 274 -16.14 -15.74 19.28
N ARG A 275 -16.73 -15.26 20.38
CA ARG A 275 -16.78 -13.81 20.69
C ARG A 275 -15.40 -13.15 20.82
N ARG A 276 -14.34 -13.89 21.18
CA ARG A 276 -12.96 -13.36 21.27
C ARG A 276 -12.32 -13.19 19.89
N ASP A 277 -12.66 -14.06 18.95
CA ASP A 277 -12.12 -14.03 17.59
C ASP A 277 -12.80 -12.99 16.71
N PHE A 278 -14.00 -12.54 17.12
CA PHE A 278 -14.80 -11.56 16.37
C PHE A 278 -14.02 -10.30 15.95
N LEU A 279 -13.26 -9.70 16.86
CA LEU A 279 -12.49 -8.48 16.55
C LEU A 279 -11.37 -8.74 15.55
N ALA A 280 -10.63 -9.84 15.71
CA ALA A 280 -9.57 -10.22 14.79
C ALA A 280 -10.13 -10.53 13.40
N GLN A 281 -11.24 -11.24 13.32
CA GLN A 281 -11.91 -11.53 12.06
C GLN A 281 -12.46 -10.28 11.37
N ALA A 282 -13.01 -9.33 12.12
CA ALA A 282 -13.47 -8.07 11.55
C ALA A 282 -12.30 -7.24 10.98
N CYS A 283 -11.17 -7.17 11.70
CA CYS A 283 -9.96 -6.50 11.21
C CYS A 283 -9.34 -7.24 10.02
N HIS A 284 -9.43 -8.58 10.00
CA HIS A 284 -8.96 -9.40 8.87
C HIS A 284 -9.80 -9.14 7.63
N LEU A 285 -11.13 -9.16 7.77
CA LEU A 285 -12.07 -8.88 6.70
C LEU A 285 -11.91 -7.47 6.12
N PHE A 286 -11.62 -6.48 6.98
CA PHE A 286 -11.25 -5.14 6.55
C PHE A 286 -10.06 -5.20 5.57
N LEU A 287 -8.98 -5.91 5.91
CA LEU A 287 -7.81 -6.04 5.04
C LEU A 287 -8.07 -6.87 3.77
N GLN A 288 -8.95 -7.86 3.81
CA GLN A 288 -9.36 -8.62 2.62
C GLN A 288 -10.10 -7.73 1.62
N ASN A 289 -11.05 -6.94 2.11
CA ASN A 289 -11.73 -5.93 1.29
C ASN A 289 -10.75 -4.88 0.77
N ASP A 290 -9.75 -4.51 1.58
CA ASP A 290 -8.70 -3.57 1.18
C ASP A 290 -7.99 -4.06 -0.09
N LEU A 291 -7.51 -5.31 -0.10
CA LEU A 291 -6.86 -5.91 -1.28
C LEU A 291 -7.75 -5.93 -2.52
N ILE A 292 -9.02 -6.30 -2.39
CA ILE A 292 -9.92 -6.37 -3.56
C ILE A 292 -10.08 -5.00 -4.19
N ILE A 293 -10.32 -3.97 -3.39
CA ILE A 293 -10.50 -2.62 -3.91
C ILE A 293 -9.19 -2.08 -4.49
N ILE A 294 -8.04 -2.41 -3.90
CA ILE A 294 -6.73 -2.09 -4.49
C ILE A 294 -6.59 -2.69 -5.89
N VAL A 295 -6.93 -3.97 -6.09
CA VAL A 295 -6.89 -4.61 -7.42
C VAL A 295 -7.82 -3.87 -8.40
N LEU A 296 -9.06 -3.61 -7.97
CA LEU A 296 -10.07 -2.91 -8.79
C LEU A 296 -9.67 -1.48 -9.14
N ALA A 297 -8.86 -0.81 -8.31
CA ALA A 297 -8.34 0.52 -8.60
C ALA A 297 -7.12 0.49 -9.53
N LEU A 298 -6.12 -0.33 -9.16
CA LEU A 298 -4.82 -0.31 -9.80
C LEU A 298 -4.81 -0.98 -11.17
N VAL A 299 -5.62 -2.02 -11.41
CA VAL A 299 -5.67 -2.69 -12.73
C VAL A 299 -6.19 -1.74 -13.82
N PRO A 300 -7.38 -1.11 -13.71
CA PRO A 300 -7.86 -0.17 -14.70
C PRO A 300 -6.93 1.04 -14.88
N TYR A 301 -6.36 1.55 -13.77
CA TYR A 301 -5.40 2.64 -13.83
C TYR A 301 -4.11 2.24 -14.57
N SER A 302 -3.60 1.03 -14.35
CA SER A 302 -2.43 0.48 -15.04
C SER A 302 -2.69 0.32 -16.55
N VAL A 303 -3.88 -0.16 -16.93
CA VAL A 303 -4.30 -0.22 -18.34
C VAL A 303 -4.34 1.18 -18.96
N PHE A 304 -4.83 2.17 -18.22
CA PHE A 304 -4.90 3.57 -18.66
C PHE A 304 -3.52 4.16 -18.91
N ILE A 305 -2.58 4.07 -17.97
CA ILE A 305 -1.21 4.62 -18.13
C ILE A 305 -0.39 3.89 -19.20
N HIS A 306 -0.66 2.59 -19.42
CA HIS A 306 -0.05 1.80 -20.50
C HIS A 306 -0.69 2.07 -21.86
N GLY A 307 -1.83 2.77 -21.86
CA GLY A 307 -2.66 3.07 -23.02
C GLY A 307 -2.40 4.44 -23.65
N ASP A 308 -1.28 5.13 -23.38
CA ASP A 308 -0.94 6.41 -24.02
C ASP A 308 -0.75 6.36 -25.56
N GLY A 309 -0.97 5.20 -26.17
CA GLY A 309 -1.20 5.01 -27.61
C GLY A 309 -2.53 4.32 -27.92
N LEU A 310 -3.63 4.70 -27.25
CA LEU A 310 -4.99 4.23 -27.59
C LEU A 310 -5.49 4.89 -28.88
N GLU A 311 -4.70 4.80 -29.94
CA GLU A 311 -5.19 4.85 -31.29
C GLU A 311 -6.28 3.79 -31.51
N HIS A 312 -7.18 4.12 -32.41
CA HIS A 312 -8.60 3.81 -32.39
C HIS A 312 -9.04 2.33 -32.51
N ARG A 313 -8.20 1.30 -32.39
CA ARG A 313 -8.58 -0.06 -32.85
C ARG A 313 -8.58 -1.17 -31.79
N ARG A 314 -9.81 -1.66 -31.58
CA ARG A 314 -10.29 -2.92 -30.98
C ARG A 314 -10.37 -3.00 -29.45
N TRP A 315 -11.63 -3.03 -28.96
CA TRP A 315 -12.05 -3.39 -27.61
C TRP A 315 -11.38 -4.66 -27.07
N SER A 316 -11.07 -5.62 -27.96
CA SER A 316 -10.32 -6.84 -27.62
C SER A 316 -8.92 -6.58 -27.07
N GLY A 317 -8.24 -5.50 -27.48
CA GLY A 317 -6.93 -5.13 -26.96
C GLY A 317 -6.98 -4.63 -25.51
N TRP A 318 -7.99 -3.84 -25.17
CA TRP A 318 -8.21 -3.33 -23.82
C TRP A 318 -8.60 -4.47 -22.86
N LEU A 319 -9.54 -5.33 -23.28
CA LEU A 319 -9.97 -6.48 -22.47
C LEU A 319 -8.79 -7.42 -22.20
N ARG A 320 -7.99 -7.74 -23.23
CA ARG A 320 -6.80 -8.58 -23.07
C ARG A 320 -5.81 -7.98 -22.07
N LYS A 321 -5.49 -6.68 -22.18
CA LYS A 321 -4.58 -6.00 -21.24
C LYS A 321 -5.13 -6.03 -19.81
N THR A 322 -6.43 -5.77 -19.64
CA THR A 322 -7.10 -5.79 -18.34
C THR A 322 -7.03 -7.18 -17.72
N LEU A 323 -7.34 -8.23 -18.47
CA LEU A 323 -7.27 -9.62 -18.02
C LEU A 323 -5.82 -10.03 -17.69
N SER A 324 -4.84 -9.65 -18.52
CA SER A 324 -3.43 -9.94 -18.25
C SER A 324 -2.94 -9.26 -16.97
N LEU A 325 -3.32 -8.00 -16.73
CA LEU A 325 -2.95 -7.28 -15.51
C LEU A 325 -3.71 -7.76 -14.27
N ALA A 326 -4.96 -8.19 -14.42
CA ALA A 326 -5.72 -8.84 -13.36
C ALA A 326 -5.06 -10.17 -12.97
N LEU A 327 -4.71 -11.01 -13.95
CA LEU A 327 -3.99 -12.26 -13.71
C LEU A 327 -2.62 -12.01 -13.06
N LEU A 328 -1.88 -11.01 -13.54
CA LEU A 328 -0.62 -10.61 -12.93
C LEU A 328 -0.80 -10.13 -11.49
N SER A 329 -1.88 -9.41 -11.19
CA SER A 329 -2.20 -8.97 -9.83
C SER A 329 -2.50 -10.14 -8.90
N VAL A 330 -3.12 -11.20 -9.40
CA VAL A 330 -3.40 -12.43 -8.64
C VAL A 330 -2.13 -13.25 -8.40
N VAL A 331 -1.20 -13.30 -9.36
CA VAL A 331 0.03 -14.12 -9.24
C VAL A 331 1.15 -13.40 -8.50
N ALA A 332 1.28 -12.09 -8.71
CA ALA A 332 2.44 -11.32 -8.29
C ALA A 332 2.13 -10.19 -7.28
N SER A 333 0.87 -9.99 -6.92
CA SER A 333 0.30 -8.83 -6.22
C SER A 333 -0.09 -7.65 -7.14
N PRO A 334 -1.16 -6.90 -6.80
CA PRO A 334 -1.55 -5.71 -7.54
C PRO A 334 -0.49 -4.58 -7.49
N GLY A 335 0.27 -4.48 -6.40
CA GLY A 335 1.36 -3.51 -6.29
C GLY A 335 2.50 -3.79 -7.27
N ALA A 336 2.85 -5.06 -7.47
CA ALA A 336 3.83 -5.48 -8.48
C ALA A 336 3.32 -5.23 -9.91
N ALA A 337 2.07 -5.59 -10.20
CA ALA A 337 1.46 -5.34 -11.51
C ALA A 337 1.48 -3.85 -11.88
N PHE A 338 1.14 -2.98 -10.91
CA PHE A 338 1.19 -1.53 -11.08
C PHE A 338 2.60 -1.02 -11.36
N THR A 339 3.58 -1.36 -10.50
CA THR A 339 4.96 -0.85 -10.63
C THR A 339 5.69 -1.38 -11.86
N TRP A 340 5.47 -2.63 -12.28
CA TRP A 340 5.97 -3.13 -13.57
C TRP A 340 5.35 -2.40 -14.75
N THR A 341 4.05 -2.09 -14.68
CA THR A 341 3.39 -1.30 -15.72
C THR A 341 4.02 0.08 -15.83
N LEU A 342 4.28 0.76 -14.70
CA LEU A 342 5.02 2.02 -14.67
C LEU A 342 6.41 1.88 -15.30
N ALA A 343 7.14 0.82 -14.98
CA ALA A 343 8.48 0.58 -15.54
C ALA A 343 8.45 0.38 -17.06
N GLY A 344 7.35 -0.17 -17.59
CA GLY A 344 7.15 -0.39 -19.01
C GLY A 344 6.81 0.88 -19.81
N VAL A 345 6.27 1.91 -19.17
CA VAL A 345 5.81 3.15 -19.84
C VAL A 345 6.76 4.35 -19.67
N LEU A 346 7.65 4.30 -18.68
CA LEU A 346 8.80 5.21 -18.57
C LEU A 346 9.87 4.86 -19.61
#